data_AF-K3X5I5-F1
#
_entry.id   AF-K3X5I5-F1
#
_cell.length_a   1.000
_cell.length_b   1.000
_cell.length_c   1.000
_cell.angle_alpha   90.00
_cell.angle_beta   90.00
_cell.angle_gamma   90.00
#
_symmetry.space_group_name_H-M   'P 1'
#
loop_
_entity.id
_entity.type
_entity.pdbx_description
1 polymer ?
#
loop_
_entity_poly.entity_id
_entity_poly.type
_entity_poly.pdbx_seq_one_letter_code
_entity_poly.pdbx_strand_id
1 'polypeptide(L)'
;MRLVSEFVWMLSSLIHNARVPQDTDAAEIKEFHTALIDFLKQNSEPKNIFYRVASNREVLNTLNSLHGKMLELARRVANISDDDQHDWNSKWLECSQIREAQMVFQLKETRNVQEILPDRTSQIEALTFLKYELDKYPCDQLVFDAYKKLSSQLNIHDVSVPKWLIPRYEIQFSDKTLQTDGTFGSVYVGALHKNKVIPQFGEEIVKFQEFMLEHKKKNSLERFLRRRTVEREIYKFHSKIDFLYQLLNLTHIAESAAWQAKYYENERVHRERLDLIVSQNQVIISEIRGRALIE
;
A
#
# COMPACT_ATOMS: atom_id res chain seq x y z
N MET A 1 11.52 20.08 -6.70
CA MET A 1 11.18 20.56 -8.05
C MET A 1 12.34 20.46 -9.03
N ARG A 2 13.58 20.87 -8.71
CA ARG A 2 14.72 20.81 -9.66
C ARG A 2 15.00 19.42 -10.27
N LEU A 3 15.03 18.35 -9.48
CA LEU A 3 15.22 16.99 -10.03
C LEU A 3 14.12 16.58 -11.02
N VAL A 4 12.88 17.01 -10.78
CA VAL A 4 11.75 16.71 -11.68
C VAL A 4 11.84 17.52 -12.96
N SER A 5 12.23 18.80 -12.88
CA SER A 5 12.45 19.61 -14.08
C SER A 5 13.60 19.08 -14.94
N GLU A 6 14.66 18.56 -14.32
CA GLU A 6 15.74 17.88 -15.05
C GLU A 6 15.25 16.61 -15.75
N PHE A 7 14.43 15.77 -15.12
CA PHE A 7 13.80 14.63 -15.78
C PHE A 7 12.95 15.03 -16.98
N VAL A 8 12.11 16.06 -16.83
CA VAL A 8 11.25 16.56 -17.91
C VAL A 8 12.08 17.13 -19.06
N TRP A 9 13.19 17.82 -18.76
CA TRP A 9 14.11 18.33 -19.77
C TRP A 9 14.85 17.19 -20.50
N MET A 10 15.36 16.20 -19.76
CA MET A 10 16.05 15.03 -20.34
C MET A 10 15.09 14.20 -21.21
N LEU A 11 13.85 13.98 -20.77
CA LEU A 11 12.82 13.30 -21.57
C LEU A 11 12.43 14.07 -22.83
N SER A 12 12.29 15.39 -22.73
CA SER A 12 12.00 16.22 -23.91
C SER A 12 13.13 16.14 -24.93
N SER A 13 14.38 16.16 -24.47
CA SER A 13 15.57 15.99 -25.33
C SER A 13 15.61 14.60 -25.97
N LEU A 14 15.23 13.56 -25.22
CA LEU A 14 15.18 12.17 -25.67
C LEU A 14 14.10 11.97 -26.74
N ILE A 15 12.91 12.56 -26.57
CA ILE A 15 11.82 12.53 -27.57
C ILE A 15 12.23 13.29 -28.84
N HIS A 16 12.92 14.42 -28.71
CA HIS A 16 13.36 15.22 -29.85
C HIS A 16 14.43 14.50 -30.70
N ASN A 17 15.32 13.74 -30.06
CA ASN A 17 16.44 13.06 -30.71
C ASN A 17 16.15 11.58 -31.03
N ALA A 18 14.97 11.07 -30.67
CA ALA A 18 14.59 9.68 -30.88
C ALA A 18 14.48 9.34 -32.37
N ARG A 19 15.09 8.23 -32.78
CA ARG A 19 14.72 7.57 -34.04
C ARG A 19 13.34 6.94 -33.90
N VAL A 20 12.70 6.59 -35.03
CA VAL A 20 11.38 5.90 -35.03
C VAL A 20 11.44 4.70 -34.07
N PRO A 21 10.70 4.72 -32.95
CA PRO A 21 10.78 3.67 -31.94
C PRO A 21 10.27 2.34 -32.51
N GLN A 22 10.92 1.22 -32.16
CA GLN A 22 10.31 -0.09 -32.39
C GLN A 22 9.11 -0.29 -31.46
N ASP A 23 8.18 -1.19 -31.78
CA ASP A 23 6.98 -1.43 -30.96
C ASP A 23 7.31 -1.77 -29.49
N THR A 24 8.44 -2.46 -29.25
CA THR A 24 8.94 -2.78 -27.91
C THR A 24 9.41 -1.53 -27.15
N ASP A 25 10.10 -0.61 -27.83
CA ASP A 25 10.57 0.65 -27.23
C ASP A 25 9.40 1.56 -26.86
N ALA A 26 8.35 1.60 -27.70
CA ALA A 26 7.14 2.38 -27.44
C ALA A 26 6.40 1.90 -26.17
N ALA A 27 6.36 0.59 -25.93
CA ALA A 27 5.76 0.01 -24.73
C ALA A 27 6.55 0.38 -23.46
N GLU A 28 7.89 0.29 -23.51
CA GLU A 28 8.76 0.64 -22.38
C GLU A 28 8.77 2.15 -22.08
N ILE A 29 8.74 3.01 -23.10
CA ILE A 29 8.59 4.46 -22.93
C ILE A 29 7.26 4.77 -22.23
N LYS A 30 6.17 4.09 -22.61
CA LYS A 30 4.86 4.26 -21.97
C LYS A 30 4.89 3.80 -20.51
N GLU A 31 5.52 2.66 -20.21
CA GLU A 31 5.70 2.17 -18.84
C GLU A 31 6.50 3.16 -17.99
N PHE A 32 7.62 3.65 -18.52
CA PHE A 32 8.43 4.66 -17.85
C PHE A 32 7.64 5.95 -17.56
N HIS A 33 6.89 6.44 -18.56
CA HIS A 33 6.06 7.63 -18.42
C HIS A 33 4.97 7.45 -17.35
N THR A 34 4.30 6.28 -17.34
CA THR A 34 3.33 5.94 -16.29
C THR A 34 4.00 5.92 -14.90
N ALA A 35 5.14 5.25 -14.76
CA ALA A 35 5.88 5.19 -13.50
C ALA A 35 6.31 6.59 -13.00
N LEU A 36 6.74 7.47 -13.90
CA LEU A 36 7.07 8.85 -13.58
C LEU A 36 5.85 9.64 -13.11
N ILE A 37 4.72 9.54 -13.83
CA ILE A 37 3.48 10.21 -13.43
C ILE A 37 3.01 9.72 -12.06
N ASP A 38 3.03 8.42 -11.82
CA ASP A 38 2.60 7.84 -10.54
C ASP A 38 3.50 8.31 -9.40
N PHE A 39 4.81 8.34 -9.62
CA PHE A 39 5.76 8.92 -8.66
C PHE A 39 5.46 10.40 -8.36
N LEU A 40 5.16 11.20 -9.40
CA LEU A 40 4.84 12.62 -9.23
C LEU A 40 3.54 12.83 -8.46
N LYS A 41 2.49 12.03 -8.74
CA LYS A 41 1.23 12.06 -7.99
C LYS A 41 1.42 11.68 -6.52
N GLN A 42 2.21 10.65 -6.24
CA GLN A 42 2.50 10.22 -4.86
C GLN A 42 3.31 11.23 -4.04
N ASN A 43 3.98 12.17 -4.73
CA ASN A 43 4.84 13.19 -4.13
C ASN A 43 4.37 14.62 -4.40
N SER A 44 3.17 14.82 -4.95
CA SER A 44 2.60 16.15 -5.21
C SER A 44 1.99 16.79 -3.97
N GLU A 45 1.52 15.99 -3.01
CA GLU A 45 0.94 16.53 -1.79
C GLU A 45 2.00 17.18 -0.90
N PRO A 46 1.72 18.37 -0.32
CA PRO A 46 2.64 19.06 0.57
C PRO A 46 2.80 18.24 1.86
N LYS A 47 3.91 17.52 1.96
CA LYS A 47 4.33 16.83 3.19
C LYS A 47 5.18 17.78 4.03
N ASN A 48 5.03 17.73 5.36
CA ASN A 48 5.92 18.46 6.23
C ASN A 48 7.37 17.95 6.15
N ILE A 49 8.31 18.74 6.67
CA ILE A 49 9.75 18.43 6.58
C ILE A 49 10.11 17.10 7.23
N PHE A 50 9.47 16.71 8.34
CA PHE A 50 9.79 15.46 9.04
C PHE A 50 9.35 14.23 8.24
N TYR A 51 8.16 14.24 7.65
CA TYR A 51 7.73 13.18 6.73
C TYR A 51 8.60 13.12 5.48
N ARG A 52 9.00 14.28 4.93
CA ARG A 52 9.89 14.34 3.76
C ARG A 52 11.28 13.79 4.06
N VAL A 53 11.81 14.04 5.26
CA VAL A 53 13.09 13.46 5.73
C VAL A 53 12.95 11.95 5.92
N ALA A 54 11.89 11.47 6.58
CA ALA A 54 11.67 10.04 6.78
C ALA A 54 11.48 9.28 5.46
N SER A 55 10.77 9.85 4.48
CA SER A 55 10.60 9.21 3.17
C SER A 55 11.76 9.50 2.20
N ASN A 56 12.76 10.28 2.60
CA ASN A 56 13.77 10.84 1.71
C ASN A 56 14.50 9.75 0.91
N ARG A 57 14.91 8.71 1.62
CA ARG A 57 15.70 7.63 1.08
C ARG A 57 14.93 6.84 0.02
N GLU A 58 13.68 6.49 0.29
CA GLU A 58 12.85 5.76 -0.67
C GLU A 58 12.53 6.61 -1.91
N VAL A 59 12.31 7.91 -1.71
CA VAL A 59 12.15 8.88 -2.81
C VAL A 59 13.40 8.93 -3.68
N LEU A 60 14.59 9.03 -3.09
CA LEU A 60 15.86 9.02 -3.82
C LEU A 60 16.13 7.69 -4.53
N ASN A 61 15.83 6.56 -3.89
CA ASN A 61 15.95 5.24 -4.51
C ASN A 61 15.07 5.12 -5.77
N THR A 62 13.82 5.58 -5.68
CA THR A 62 12.88 5.57 -6.80
C THR A 62 13.36 6.47 -7.93
N LEU A 63 13.81 7.69 -7.58
CA LEU A 63 14.38 8.64 -8.52
C LEU A 63 15.62 8.10 -9.22
N ASN A 64 16.55 7.48 -8.50
CA ASN A 64 17.75 6.86 -9.08
C ASN A 64 17.39 5.69 -9.99
N SER A 65 16.38 4.88 -9.63
CA SER A 65 15.90 3.80 -10.50
C SER A 65 15.28 4.35 -11.79
N LEU A 66 14.47 5.40 -11.71
CA LEU A 66 13.91 6.08 -12.89
C LEU A 66 15.02 6.69 -13.76
N HIS A 67 16.03 7.31 -13.15
CA HIS A 67 17.19 7.85 -13.87
C HIS A 67 17.93 6.76 -14.64
N GLY A 68 18.20 5.62 -14.00
CA GLY A 68 18.80 4.45 -14.65
C GLY A 68 17.99 3.96 -15.85
N LYS A 69 16.68 3.74 -15.67
CA LYS A 69 15.77 3.32 -16.75
C LYS A 69 15.76 4.32 -17.91
N MET A 70 15.77 5.62 -17.60
CA MET A 70 15.80 6.67 -18.61
C MET A 70 17.10 6.64 -19.41
N LEU A 71 18.26 6.46 -18.77
CA LEU A 71 19.54 6.33 -19.47
C LEU A 71 19.59 5.10 -20.37
N GLU A 72 19.05 3.97 -19.92
CA GLU A 72 18.95 2.75 -20.73
C GLU A 72 18.04 2.95 -21.96
N LEU A 73 16.92 3.66 -21.80
CA LEU A 73 16.05 4.04 -22.92
C LEU A 73 16.74 5.05 -23.86
N ALA A 74 17.44 6.05 -23.32
CA ALA A 74 18.16 7.06 -24.09
C ALA A 74 19.23 6.42 -24.98
N ARG A 75 19.99 5.47 -24.44
CA ARG A 75 21.02 4.74 -25.18
C ARG A 75 20.43 3.91 -26.32
N ARG A 76 19.27 3.27 -26.09
CA ARG A 76 18.62 2.43 -27.12
C ARG A 76 17.93 3.24 -28.21
N VAL A 77 17.16 4.26 -27.83
CA VAL A 77 16.23 4.97 -28.74
C VAL A 77 16.88 6.18 -29.41
N ALA A 78 17.73 6.91 -28.68
CA ALA A 78 18.37 8.13 -29.14
C ALA A 78 19.88 7.97 -29.41
N ASN A 79 20.46 6.80 -29.08
CA ASN A 79 21.90 6.51 -29.23
C ASN A 79 22.77 7.65 -28.71
N ILE A 80 22.45 8.13 -27.50
CA ILE A 80 23.20 9.20 -26.82
C ILE A 80 24.68 8.83 -26.72
N SER A 81 25.56 9.82 -26.84
CA SER A 81 26.99 9.59 -26.71
C SER A 81 27.38 9.33 -25.25
N ASP A 82 28.56 8.74 -25.04
CA ASP A 82 29.11 8.58 -23.68
C ASP A 82 29.35 9.94 -23.00
N ASP A 83 29.66 10.99 -23.79
CA ASP A 83 29.83 12.36 -23.31
C ASP A 83 28.50 12.96 -22.83
N ASP A 84 27.40 12.76 -23.58
CA ASP A 84 26.06 13.19 -23.17
C ASP A 84 25.63 12.46 -21.89
N GLN A 85 25.89 11.15 -21.82
CA GLN A 85 25.60 10.36 -20.63
C GLN A 85 26.40 10.85 -19.41
N HIS A 86 27.67 11.23 -19.61
CA HIS A 86 28.49 11.79 -18.55
C HIS A 86 27.94 13.14 -18.05
N ASP A 87 27.58 14.05 -18.96
CA ASP A 87 26.96 15.33 -18.63
C ASP A 87 25.65 15.15 -17.84
N TRP A 88 24.79 14.24 -18.28
CA TRP A 88 23.51 13.97 -17.62
C TRP A 88 23.70 13.39 -16.22
N ASN A 89 24.67 12.49 -16.03
CA ASN A 89 25.00 11.96 -14.71
C ASN A 89 25.59 13.04 -13.79
N SER A 90 26.40 13.94 -14.33
CA SER A 90 26.95 15.07 -13.57
C SER A 90 25.85 16.01 -13.08
N LYS A 91 24.92 16.41 -13.97
CA LYS A 91 23.75 17.23 -13.62
C LYS A 91 22.83 16.54 -12.62
N TRP A 92 22.61 15.23 -12.78
CA TRP A 92 21.84 14.43 -11.84
C TRP A 92 22.45 14.47 -10.43
N LEU A 93 23.76 14.26 -10.33
CA LEU A 93 24.49 14.29 -9.08
C LEU A 93 24.40 15.66 -8.41
N GLU A 94 24.63 16.74 -9.17
CA GLU A 94 24.50 18.11 -8.68
C GLU A 94 23.09 18.37 -8.12
N CYS A 95 22.05 18.00 -8.87
CA CYS A 95 20.67 18.19 -8.44
C CYS A 95 20.31 17.37 -7.20
N SER A 96 20.88 16.16 -7.06
CA SER A 96 20.71 15.33 -5.88
C SER A 96 21.33 16.00 -4.65
N GLN A 97 22.55 16.52 -4.77
CA GLN A 97 23.26 17.24 -3.71
C GLN A 97 22.52 18.53 -3.31
N ILE A 98 22.03 19.31 -4.29
CA ILE A 98 21.23 20.52 -4.02
C ILE A 98 19.97 20.16 -3.23
N ARG A 99 19.26 19.08 -3.60
CA ARG A 99 18.06 18.65 -2.89
C ARG A 99 18.37 18.25 -1.44
N GLU A 100 19.47 17.53 -1.22
CA GLU A 100 19.90 17.14 0.12
C GLU A 100 20.23 18.37 0.98
N ALA A 101 21.04 19.30 0.45
CA ALA A 101 21.35 20.56 1.12
C ALA A 101 20.08 21.38 1.44
N GLN A 102 19.10 21.40 0.55
CA GLN A 102 17.81 22.05 0.78
C GLN A 102 17.03 21.43 1.93
N MET A 103 17.02 20.09 2.07
CA MET A 103 16.35 19.43 3.21
C MET A 103 17.07 19.72 4.52
N VAL A 104 18.40 19.66 4.54
CA VAL A 104 19.20 20.04 5.71
C VAL A 104 18.90 21.48 6.14
N PHE A 105 18.86 22.41 5.19
CA PHE A 105 18.53 23.80 5.45
C PHE A 105 17.10 23.97 6.00
N GLN A 106 16.10 23.39 5.35
CA GLN A 106 14.70 23.45 5.79
C GLN A 106 14.50 22.87 7.20
N LEU A 107 15.19 21.75 7.50
CA LEU A 107 15.16 21.15 8.82
C LEU A 107 15.77 22.09 9.87
N LYS A 108 16.90 22.75 9.56
CA LYS A 108 17.53 23.73 10.45
C LYS A 108 16.61 24.93 10.73
N GLU A 109 16.00 25.49 9.69
CA GLU A 109 15.12 26.66 9.79
C GLU A 109 13.76 26.36 10.45
N THR A 110 13.39 25.09 10.60
CA THR A 110 12.17 24.70 11.30
C THR A 110 12.26 25.05 12.79
N ARG A 111 11.62 26.14 13.22
CA ARG A 111 11.62 26.58 14.64
C ARG A 111 10.36 26.15 15.38
N ASN A 112 9.18 26.33 14.78
CA ASN A 112 7.89 25.99 15.37
C ASN A 112 7.38 24.63 14.88
N VAL A 113 7.74 23.56 15.58
CA VAL A 113 7.20 22.21 15.31
C VAL A 113 5.68 22.18 15.46
N GLN A 114 5.12 22.94 16.40
CA GLN A 114 3.68 22.99 16.66
C GLN A 114 2.89 23.61 15.50
N GLU A 115 3.51 24.47 14.67
CA GLU A 115 2.85 25.02 13.48
C GLU A 115 2.78 23.98 12.35
N ILE A 116 3.80 23.10 12.30
CA ILE A 116 3.97 22.08 11.27
C ILE A 116 3.26 20.77 11.63
N LEU A 117 3.19 20.45 12.92
CA LEU A 117 2.61 19.28 13.55
C LEU A 117 1.73 19.74 14.72
N PRO A 118 0.52 20.26 14.45
CA PRO A 118 -0.31 20.91 15.45
C PRO A 118 -0.89 19.94 16.48
N ASP A 119 -1.18 18.71 16.06
CA ASP A 119 -1.79 17.70 16.91
C ASP A 119 -0.78 16.66 17.41
N ARG A 120 -1.06 16.11 18.59
CA ARG A 120 -0.20 15.11 19.25
C ARG A 120 -0.09 13.81 18.47
N THR A 121 -1.09 13.46 17.65
CA THR A 121 -1.08 12.25 16.83
C THR A 121 -0.04 12.38 15.71
N SER A 122 -0.08 13.47 14.94
CA SER A 122 0.91 13.76 13.89
C SER A 122 2.33 13.88 14.45
N GLN A 123 2.48 14.41 15.66
CA GLN A 123 3.77 14.49 16.37
C GLN A 123 4.35 13.10 16.68
N ILE A 124 3.54 12.22 17.28
CA ILE A 124 3.95 10.85 17.59
C ILE A 124 4.20 10.06 16.31
N GLU A 125 3.34 10.21 15.30
CA GLU A 125 3.47 9.55 14.00
C GLU A 125 4.80 9.93 13.31
N ALA A 126 5.11 11.23 13.23
CA ALA A 126 6.37 11.71 12.65
C ALA A 126 7.60 11.19 13.41
N LEU A 127 7.58 11.20 14.75
CA LEU A 127 8.65 10.61 15.55
C LEU A 127 8.80 9.11 15.32
N THR A 128 7.68 8.39 15.20
CA THR A 128 7.68 6.95 14.99
C THR A 128 8.27 6.60 13.62
N PHE A 129 7.97 7.35 12.56
CA PHE A 129 8.58 7.11 11.25
C PHE A 129 10.08 7.44 11.22
N LEU A 130 10.50 8.52 11.87
CA LEU A 130 11.93 8.84 11.97
C LEU A 130 12.68 7.75 12.77
N LYS A 131 12.08 7.24 13.86
CA LYS A 131 12.65 6.13 14.62
C LYS A 131 12.71 4.85 13.80
N TYR A 132 11.65 4.53 13.06
CA TYR A 132 11.62 3.37 12.14
C TYR A 132 12.77 3.45 11.13
N GLU A 133 12.99 4.61 10.51
CA GLU A 133 14.09 4.80 9.57
C GLU A 133 15.46 4.69 10.24
N LEU A 134 15.64 5.20 11.47
CA LEU A 134 16.88 5.03 12.22
C LEU A 134 17.15 3.58 12.63
N ASP A 135 16.12 2.82 12.98
CA ASP A 135 16.26 1.41 13.33
C ASP A 135 16.69 0.58 12.12
N LYS A 136 16.22 0.96 10.93
CA LYS A 136 16.55 0.30 9.67
C LYS A 136 17.87 0.80 9.07
N TYR A 137 18.19 2.08 9.25
CA TYR A 137 19.35 2.79 8.69
C TYR A 137 20.00 3.71 9.73
N PRO A 138 20.80 3.17 10.67
CA PRO A 138 21.34 3.93 11.80
C PRO A 138 22.31 5.05 11.43
N CYS A 139 22.86 5.02 10.22
CA CYS A 139 23.87 5.97 9.75
C CYS A 139 23.30 7.18 8.98
N ASP A 140 21.98 7.31 8.86
CA ASP A 140 21.37 8.46 8.19
C ASP A 140 21.38 9.70 9.10
N GLN A 141 22.38 10.56 8.90
CA GLN A 141 22.59 11.76 9.72
C GLN A 141 21.42 12.74 9.64
N LEU A 142 20.78 12.87 8.47
CA LEU A 142 19.66 13.80 8.28
C LEU A 142 18.43 13.34 9.07
N VAL A 143 18.14 12.03 9.03
CA VAL A 143 17.06 11.42 9.82
C VAL A 143 17.37 11.51 11.31
N PHE A 144 18.63 11.29 11.71
CA PHE A 144 19.06 11.40 13.10
C PHE A 144 18.88 12.83 13.64
N ASP A 145 19.33 13.83 12.89
CA ASP A 145 19.19 15.24 13.26
C ASP A 145 17.71 15.63 13.36
N ALA A 146 16.86 15.13 12.45
CA ALA A 146 15.43 15.36 12.48
C ALA A 146 14.76 14.71 13.70
N TYR A 147 15.10 13.46 14.02
CA TYR A 147 14.59 12.75 15.18
C TYR A 147 14.97 13.47 16.47
N LYS A 148 16.27 13.79 16.64
CA LYS A 148 16.78 14.48 17.83
C LYS A 148 16.11 15.84 18.01
N LYS A 149 15.96 16.61 16.93
CA LYS A 149 15.28 17.91 16.96
C LYS A 149 13.84 17.76 17.42
N LEU A 150 13.08 16.88 16.78
CA LEU A 150 11.66 16.67 17.08
C LEU A 150 11.46 16.13 18.50
N SER A 151 12.27 15.15 18.92
CA SER A 151 12.26 14.55 20.26
C SER A 151 12.53 15.58 21.35
N SER A 152 13.54 16.46 21.15
CA SER A 152 13.89 17.52 22.08
C SER A 152 12.81 18.60 22.21
N GLN A 153 12.18 19.00 21.10
CA GLN A 153 11.16 20.06 21.10
C GLN A 153 9.81 19.57 21.64
N LEU A 154 9.51 18.28 21.50
CA LEU A 154 8.29 17.67 22.02
C LEU A 154 8.46 17.07 23.42
N ASN A 155 9.70 16.97 23.92
CA ASN A 155 10.06 16.27 25.15
C ASN A 155 9.56 14.80 25.19
N ILE A 156 9.70 14.10 24.06
CA ILE A 156 9.33 12.69 23.90
C ILE A 156 10.60 11.92 23.52
N HIS A 157 11.11 11.07 24.42
CA HIS A 157 12.40 10.39 24.24
C HIS A 157 12.28 8.88 24.01
N ASP A 158 11.16 8.27 24.39
CA ASP A 158 10.98 6.82 24.43
C ASP A 158 9.93 6.33 23.43
N VAL A 159 10.13 6.68 22.15
CA VAL A 159 9.24 6.25 21.07
C VAL A 159 9.63 4.85 20.63
N SER A 160 8.77 3.88 20.94
CA SER A 160 8.87 2.52 20.42
C SER A 160 8.21 2.42 19.05
N VAL A 161 8.89 1.80 18.09
CA VAL A 161 8.34 1.47 16.77
C VAL A 161 7.55 0.16 16.89
N PRO A 162 6.23 0.15 16.65
CA PRO A 162 5.46 -1.08 16.66
C PRO A 162 5.91 -2.02 15.54
N LYS A 163 6.00 -3.32 15.83
CA LYS A 163 6.41 -4.34 14.83
C LYS A 163 5.47 -4.42 13.62
N TRP A 164 4.21 -4.03 13.79
CA TRP A 164 3.20 -4.00 12.73
C TRP A 164 3.21 -2.69 11.93
N LEU A 165 4.03 -1.70 12.30
CA LEU A 165 4.08 -0.42 11.62
C LEU A 165 4.62 -0.60 10.21
N ILE A 166 3.82 -0.16 9.23
CA ILE A 166 4.22 -0.05 7.84
C ILE A 166 4.19 1.44 7.49
N PRO A 167 5.32 2.06 7.17
CA PRO A 167 5.35 3.47 6.81
C PRO A 167 4.48 3.75 5.58
N ARG A 168 3.81 4.90 5.58
CA ARG A 168 2.86 5.26 4.51
C ARG A 168 3.52 5.32 3.12
N TYR A 169 4.80 5.68 3.05
CA TYR A 169 5.56 5.71 1.79
C TYR A 169 5.90 4.31 1.26
N GLU A 170 5.81 3.25 2.07
CA GLU A 170 5.98 1.88 1.60
C GLU A 170 4.69 1.33 0.96
N ILE A 171 3.55 2.02 1.09
CA ILE A 171 2.24 1.61 0.60
C ILE A 171 1.83 2.44 -0.62
N GLN A 172 1.52 1.78 -1.73
CA GLN A 172 0.81 2.37 -2.87
C GLN A 172 -0.68 2.19 -2.66
N PHE A 173 -1.38 3.25 -2.27
CA PHE A 173 -2.84 3.22 -2.16
C PHE A 173 -3.47 3.24 -3.56
N SER A 174 -4.43 2.35 -3.77
CA SER A 174 -5.35 2.40 -4.91
C SER A 174 -6.43 3.44 -4.63
N ASP A 175 -6.86 4.17 -5.66
CA ASP A 175 -8.05 5.05 -5.60
C ASP A 175 -9.36 4.27 -5.31
N LYS A 176 -9.31 2.93 -5.31
CA LYS A 176 -10.43 2.10 -4.90
C LYS A 176 -10.55 2.09 -3.37
N THR A 177 -11.56 2.79 -2.88
CA THR A 177 -12.03 2.65 -1.50
C THR A 177 -13.02 1.48 -1.43
N LEU A 178 -12.81 0.57 -0.47
CA LEU A 178 -13.83 -0.43 -0.14
C LEU A 178 -14.86 0.28 0.74
N GLN A 179 -15.97 0.71 0.14
CA GLN A 179 -17.13 1.17 0.90
C GLN A 179 -17.80 -0.05 1.51
N THR A 180 -17.58 -0.28 2.81
CA THR A 180 -18.34 -1.28 3.57
C THR A 180 -19.40 -0.57 4.38
N ASP A 181 -20.67 -0.97 4.21
CA ASP A 181 -21.77 -0.56 5.07
C ASP A 181 -21.60 -1.21 6.46
N GLY A 182 -20.80 -0.56 7.30
CA GLY A 182 -20.44 -1.03 8.63
C GLY A 182 -19.31 -0.19 9.20
N THR A 183 -19.55 0.39 10.38
CA THR A 183 -18.72 1.38 11.08
C THR A 183 -17.29 0.89 11.37
N PHE A 184 -16.35 1.03 10.43
CA PHE A 184 -14.89 1.05 10.71
C PHE A 184 -14.13 1.79 9.59
N GLY A 185 -14.49 3.05 9.33
CA GLY A 185 -13.73 3.95 8.47
C GLY A 185 -13.59 3.51 6.99
N SER A 186 -12.96 4.35 6.18
CA SER A 186 -12.62 4.02 4.80
C SER A 186 -11.46 3.02 4.79
N VAL A 187 -11.70 1.82 4.26
CA VAL A 187 -10.63 0.83 4.02
C VAL A 187 -10.03 1.11 2.65
N TYR A 188 -8.76 1.51 2.63
CA TYR A 188 -8.00 1.72 1.40
C TYR A 188 -7.33 0.42 0.99
N VAL A 189 -7.45 0.04 -0.29
CA VAL A 189 -6.68 -1.06 -0.86
C VAL A 189 -5.29 -0.51 -1.17
N GLY A 190 -4.24 -1.11 -0.63
CA GLY A 190 -2.86 -0.69 -0.91
C GLY A 190 -1.95 -1.86 -1.24
N ALA A 191 -1.00 -1.65 -2.14
CA ALA A 191 0.08 -2.59 -2.42
C ALA A 191 1.36 -2.13 -1.75
N LEU A 192 2.03 -3.01 -1.00
CA LEU A 192 3.34 -2.69 -0.45
C LEU A 192 4.38 -2.77 -1.58
N HIS A 193 5.25 -1.77 -1.70
CA HIS A 193 6.26 -1.66 -2.78
C HIS A 193 7.15 -2.91 -2.96
N LYS A 194 7.24 -3.79 -1.95
CA LYS A 194 8.10 -4.99 -1.95
C LYS A 194 7.40 -6.28 -1.51
N ASN A 195 6.10 -6.26 -1.18
CA ASN A 195 5.39 -7.43 -0.68
C ASN A 195 4.30 -7.85 -1.66
N LYS A 196 4.53 -8.97 -2.35
CA LYS A 196 3.57 -9.56 -3.30
C LYS A 196 2.40 -10.28 -2.61
N VAL A 197 2.48 -10.51 -1.30
CA VAL A 197 1.53 -11.32 -0.51
C VAL A 197 0.39 -10.46 0.05
N ILE A 198 0.66 -9.24 0.53
CA ILE A 198 -0.38 -8.32 1.04
C ILE A 198 -1.42 -7.94 -0.03
N PRO A 199 -1.05 -7.60 -1.28
CA PRO A 199 -2.04 -7.41 -2.35
C PRO A 199 -2.91 -8.65 -2.57
N GLN A 200 -2.34 -9.85 -2.49
CA GLN A 200 -3.08 -11.10 -2.62
C GLN A 200 -4.07 -11.30 -1.46
N PHE A 201 -3.76 -10.83 -0.25
CA PHE A 201 -4.74 -10.80 0.86
C PHE A 201 -5.92 -9.91 0.53
N GLY A 202 -5.65 -8.68 0.05
CA GLY A 202 -6.69 -7.72 -0.32
C GLY A 202 -7.60 -8.28 -1.42
N GLU A 203 -7.02 -8.85 -2.48
CA GLU A 203 -7.77 -9.47 -3.56
C GLU A 203 -8.66 -10.63 -3.08
N GLU A 204 -8.15 -11.49 -2.20
CA GLU A 204 -8.89 -12.64 -1.69
C GLU A 204 -10.07 -12.21 -0.80
N ILE A 205 -9.89 -11.17 0.02
CA ILE A 205 -10.96 -10.56 0.83
C ILE A 205 -12.04 -9.96 -0.07
N VAL A 206 -11.66 -9.23 -1.12
CA VAL A 206 -12.63 -8.64 -2.06
C VAL A 206 -13.45 -9.72 -2.76
N LYS A 207 -12.81 -10.78 -3.29
CA LYS A 207 -13.52 -11.90 -3.93
C LYS A 207 -14.53 -12.55 -2.99
N PHE A 208 -14.13 -12.77 -1.72
CA PHE A 208 -15.03 -13.38 -0.74
C PHE A 208 -16.17 -12.44 -0.33
N GLN A 209 -15.91 -11.14 -0.21
CA GLN A 209 -16.95 -10.14 0.04
C GLN A 209 -17.98 -10.10 -1.10
N GLU A 210 -17.52 -10.07 -2.36
CA GLU A 210 -18.40 -10.10 -3.54
C GLU A 210 -19.30 -11.35 -3.53
N PHE A 211 -18.71 -12.52 -3.25
CA PHE A 211 -19.44 -13.77 -3.09
C PHE A 211 -20.52 -13.69 -1.98
N MET A 212 -20.16 -13.15 -0.82
CA MET A 212 -21.10 -13.01 0.32
C MET A 212 -22.23 -12.02 0.03
N LEU A 213 -21.94 -10.92 -0.65
CA LEU A 213 -22.93 -9.92 -1.07
C LEU A 213 -23.90 -10.50 -2.11
N GLU A 214 -23.40 -11.28 -3.06
CA GLU A 214 -24.25 -12.00 -4.02
C GLU A 214 -25.15 -13.02 -3.31
N HIS A 215 -24.59 -13.78 -2.36
CA HIS A 215 -25.33 -14.77 -1.60
C HIS A 215 -26.41 -14.14 -0.69
N LYS A 216 -26.15 -12.93 -0.14
CA LYS A 216 -27.11 -12.16 0.63
C LYS A 216 -28.34 -11.73 -0.19
N LYS A 217 -28.25 -11.61 -1.53
CA LYS A 217 -29.40 -11.26 -2.36
C LYS A 217 -30.38 -12.43 -2.60
N LYS A 218 -29.97 -13.67 -2.28
CA LYS A 218 -30.75 -14.90 -2.54
C LYS A 218 -31.79 -15.15 -1.43
N ASN A 219 -32.89 -15.81 -1.78
CA ASN A 219 -33.95 -16.19 -0.82
C ASN A 219 -33.53 -17.39 0.06
N SER A 220 -34.27 -17.63 1.16
CA SER A 220 -33.91 -18.64 2.19
C SER A 220 -33.76 -20.06 1.64
N LEU A 221 -34.63 -20.49 0.71
CA LEU A 221 -34.57 -21.81 0.09
C LEU A 221 -33.33 -21.96 -0.81
N GLU A 222 -33.02 -20.94 -1.61
CA GLU A 222 -31.84 -20.93 -2.46
C GLU A 222 -30.55 -20.93 -1.62
N ARG A 223 -30.51 -20.19 -0.51
CA ARG A 223 -29.38 -20.21 0.44
C ARG A 223 -29.21 -21.58 1.09
N PHE A 224 -30.31 -22.26 1.43
CA PHE A 224 -30.28 -23.61 1.99
C PHE A 224 -29.74 -24.64 0.99
N LEU A 225 -30.23 -24.62 -0.25
CA LEU A 225 -29.77 -25.54 -1.31
C LEU A 225 -28.30 -25.31 -1.68
N ARG A 226 -27.82 -24.08 -1.58
CA ARG A 226 -26.42 -23.70 -1.86
C ARG A 226 -25.50 -23.82 -0.64
N ARG A 227 -25.96 -24.37 0.48
CA ARG A 227 -25.17 -24.53 1.72
C ARG A 227 -23.79 -25.15 1.46
N ARG A 228 -23.72 -26.24 0.69
CA ARG A 228 -22.46 -26.90 0.33
C ARG A 228 -21.53 -26.03 -0.53
N THR A 229 -22.08 -25.13 -1.34
CA THR A 229 -21.32 -24.17 -2.13
C THR A 229 -20.75 -23.08 -1.23
N VAL A 230 -21.55 -22.55 -0.29
CA VAL A 230 -21.10 -21.54 0.68
C VAL A 230 -20.02 -22.10 1.59
N GLU A 231 -20.22 -23.29 2.15
CA GLU A 231 -19.20 -23.98 2.98
C GLU A 231 -17.89 -24.18 2.21
N ARG A 232 -17.97 -24.53 0.92
CA ARG A 232 -16.80 -24.68 0.06
C ARG A 232 -16.08 -23.37 -0.20
N GLU A 233 -16.80 -22.30 -0.50
CA GLU A 233 -16.18 -20.98 -0.74
C GLU A 233 -15.59 -20.38 0.55
N ILE A 234 -16.24 -20.58 1.70
CA ILE A 234 -15.68 -20.27 3.02
C ILE A 234 -14.37 -21.04 3.24
N TYR A 235 -14.37 -22.34 2.98
CA TYR A 235 -13.17 -23.18 3.14
C TYR A 235 -12.03 -22.74 2.22
N LYS A 236 -12.33 -22.44 0.94
CA LYS A 236 -11.34 -21.94 -0.03
C LYS A 236 -10.75 -20.61 0.41
N PHE A 237 -11.60 -19.66 0.79
CA PHE A 237 -11.19 -18.35 1.30
C PHE A 237 -10.25 -18.53 2.49
N HIS A 238 -10.65 -19.30 3.50
CA HIS A 238 -9.82 -19.55 4.67
C HIS A 238 -8.50 -20.25 4.33
N SER A 239 -8.53 -21.29 3.49
CA SER A 239 -7.33 -21.99 3.05
C SER A 239 -6.35 -21.04 2.35
N LYS A 240 -6.88 -20.11 1.53
CA LYS A 240 -6.06 -19.14 0.82
C LYS A 240 -5.51 -18.05 1.75
N ILE A 241 -6.32 -17.56 2.69
CA ILE A 241 -5.90 -16.63 3.75
C ILE A 241 -4.82 -17.26 4.63
N ASP A 242 -4.98 -18.53 5.03
CA ASP A 242 -3.99 -19.27 5.82
C ASP A 242 -2.68 -19.44 5.05
N PHE A 243 -2.74 -19.79 3.77
CA PHE A 243 -1.55 -19.87 2.91
C PHE A 243 -0.85 -18.52 2.75
N LEU A 244 -1.60 -17.45 2.52
CA LEU A 244 -1.05 -16.10 2.44
C LEU A 244 -0.47 -15.65 3.77
N TYR A 245 -1.06 -16.06 4.89
CA TYR A 245 -0.58 -15.78 6.24
C TYR A 245 0.71 -16.53 6.56
N GLN A 246 0.82 -17.79 6.14
CA GLN A 246 2.07 -18.55 6.19
C GLN A 246 3.17 -17.89 5.35
N LEU A 247 2.84 -17.40 4.15
CA LEU A 247 3.77 -16.63 3.32
C LEU A 247 4.19 -15.31 3.95
N LEU A 248 3.29 -14.67 4.72
CA LEU A 248 3.55 -13.40 5.38
C LEU A 248 4.35 -13.57 6.68
N ASN A 249 4.29 -14.74 7.33
CA ASN A 249 4.79 -14.91 8.69
C ASN A 249 5.45 -16.27 8.96
N LEU A 250 6.79 -16.24 9.00
CA LEU A 250 7.66 -17.30 9.54
C LEU A 250 7.66 -17.39 11.09
N THR A 251 6.80 -16.73 11.87
CA THR A 251 6.97 -16.73 13.35
C THR A 251 5.76 -16.72 14.29
N HIS A 252 4.48 -16.73 13.86
CA HIS A 252 3.36 -16.66 14.82
C HIS A 252 2.35 -17.82 14.71
N ILE A 253 2.77 -19.00 15.17
CA ILE A 253 1.94 -20.22 15.27
C ILE A 253 0.82 -20.07 16.33
N ALA A 254 1.03 -19.27 17.37
CA ALA A 254 0.11 -19.17 18.51
C ALA A 254 -1.22 -18.45 18.20
N GLU A 255 -1.20 -17.40 17.38
CA GLU A 255 -2.43 -16.67 17.01
C GLU A 255 -3.26 -17.43 15.97
N SER A 256 -2.60 -18.23 15.10
CA SER A 256 -3.27 -19.13 14.16
C SER A 256 -4.10 -20.20 14.88
N ALA A 257 -3.58 -20.78 15.97
CA ALA A 257 -4.31 -21.75 16.77
C ALA A 257 -5.57 -21.16 17.43
N ALA A 258 -5.51 -19.92 17.91
CA ALA A 258 -6.65 -19.24 18.52
C ALA A 258 -7.75 -18.91 17.49
N TRP A 259 -7.35 -18.50 16.28
CA TRP A 259 -8.30 -18.22 15.20
C TRP A 259 -8.95 -19.51 14.65
N GLN A 260 -8.18 -20.58 14.47
CA GLN A 260 -8.72 -21.89 14.09
C GLN A 260 -9.72 -22.42 15.11
N ALA A 261 -9.42 -22.31 16.41
CA ALA A 261 -10.37 -22.69 17.47
C ALA A 261 -11.67 -21.88 17.39
N LYS A 262 -11.59 -20.58 17.13
CA LYS A 262 -12.76 -19.71 16.97
C LYS A 262 -13.57 -20.04 15.70
N TYR A 263 -12.90 -20.44 14.62
CA TYR A 263 -13.56 -20.89 13.39
C TYR A 263 -14.40 -22.15 13.63
N TYR A 264 -13.81 -23.20 14.22
CA TYR A 264 -14.54 -24.44 14.50
C TYR A 264 -15.73 -24.25 15.44
N GLU A 265 -15.59 -23.34 16.42
CA GLU A 265 -16.70 -23.00 17.30
C GLU A 265 -17.83 -22.27 16.55
N ASN A 266 -17.49 -21.32 15.68
CA ASN A 266 -18.49 -20.64 14.86
C ASN A 266 -19.19 -21.60 13.87
N GLU A 267 -18.44 -22.54 13.28
CA GLU A 267 -19.00 -23.57 12.41
C GLU A 267 -19.97 -24.48 13.16
N ARG A 268 -19.63 -24.86 14.40
CA ARG A 268 -20.50 -25.63 15.30
C ARG A 268 -21.79 -24.89 15.61
N VAL A 269 -21.70 -23.64 16.06
CA VAL A 269 -22.87 -22.79 16.37
C VAL A 269 -23.74 -22.56 15.13
N HIS A 270 -23.14 -22.38 13.95
CA HIS A 270 -23.88 -22.22 12.71
C HIS A 270 -24.63 -23.51 12.32
N ARG A 271 -23.99 -24.68 12.47
CA ARG A 271 -24.63 -25.98 12.28
C ARG A 271 -25.83 -26.16 13.19
N GLU A 272 -25.64 -25.92 14.49
CA GLU A 272 -26.71 -26.04 15.49
C GLU A 272 -27.90 -25.12 15.18
N ARG A 273 -27.62 -23.90 14.71
CA ARG A 273 -28.66 -22.96 14.29
C ARG A 273 -29.41 -23.44 13.04
N LEU A 274 -28.71 -24.03 12.06
CA LEU A 274 -29.36 -24.60 10.89
C LEU A 274 -30.18 -25.84 11.23
N ASP A 275 -29.70 -26.69 12.13
CA ASP A 275 -30.43 -27.86 12.60
C ASP A 275 -31.67 -27.45 13.40
N LEU A 276 -31.58 -26.36 14.18
CA LEU A 276 -32.74 -25.75 14.82
C LEU A 276 -33.75 -25.23 13.80
N ILE A 277 -33.32 -24.53 12.75
CA ILE A 277 -34.19 -24.03 11.67
C ILE A 277 -34.88 -25.19 10.94
N VAL A 278 -34.15 -26.28 10.65
CA VAL A 278 -34.70 -27.50 10.06
C VAL A 278 -35.65 -28.23 11.02
N SER A 279 -35.38 -28.21 12.33
CA SER A 279 -36.32 -28.77 13.31
C SER A 279 -37.59 -27.93 13.45
N GLN A 280 -37.50 -26.61 13.22
CA GLN A 280 -38.60 -25.65 13.22
C GLN A 280 -39.38 -25.61 11.89
N ASN A 281 -39.21 -26.61 11.02
CA ASN A 281 -39.78 -26.75 9.67
C ASN A 281 -41.32 -26.65 9.53
N GLN A 282 -42.09 -26.24 10.55
CA GLN A 282 -43.45 -25.75 10.33
C GLN A 282 -43.47 -24.47 9.47
N VAL A 283 -42.43 -23.63 9.54
CA VAL A 283 -42.33 -22.39 8.74
C VAL A 283 -42.06 -22.69 7.27
N ILE A 284 -41.12 -23.60 6.95
CA ILE A 284 -40.82 -23.98 5.55
C ILE A 284 -42.02 -24.71 4.92
N ILE A 285 -42.73 -25.56 5.66
CA ILE A 285 -43.97 -26.19 5.18
C ILE A 285 -45.07 -25.14 4.94
N SER A 286 -45.16 -24.08 5.76
CA SER A 286 -46.15 -23.01 5.57
C SER A 286 -45.87 -22.13 4.35
N GLU A 287 -44.61 -21.86 4.01
CA GLU A 287 -44.24 -21.10 2.80
C GLU A 287 -44.44 -21.92 1.51
N ILE A 288 -44.19 -23.24 1.55
CA ILE A 288 -44.49 -24.14 0.44
C ILE A 288 -46.01 -24.28 0.23
N ARG A 289 -46.79 -24.41 1.31
CA ARG A 289 -48.26 -24.49 1.24
C ARG A 289 -48.91 -23.16 0.86
N GLY A 290 -48.34 -22.02 1.26
CA GLY A 290 -48.83 -20.69 0.92
C GLY A 290 -48.75 -20.37 -0.58
N ARG A 291 -47.86 -21.04 -1.33
CA ARG A 291 -47.84 -20.97 -2.81
C ARG A 291 -48.78 -21.95 -3.51
N ALA A 292 -49.28 -22.97 -2.81
CA ALA A 292 -50.23 -23.94 -3.37
C ALA A 292 -51.71 -23.53 -3.20
N LEU A 293 -51.98 -22.40 -2.52
CA LEU A 293 -53.33 -21.86 -2.31
C LEU A 293 -53.63 -20.60 -3.14
N ILE A 294 -52.79 -20.32 -4.15
CA ILE A 294 -53.07 -19.34 -5.20
C ILE A 294 -52.93 -20.04 -6.55
N GLU A 295 -53.78 -21.04 -6.79
CA GLU A 295 -54.30 -21.44 -8.10
C GLU A 295 -55.74 -21.93 -7.93
#